data_AF-A0AAQ4ENY4-F1
#
_entry.id   AF-A0AAQ4ENY4-F1
#
_cell.length_a   1.000
_cell.length_b   1.000
_cell.length_c   1.000
_cell.angle_alpha   90.00
_cell.angle_beta   90.00
_cell.angle_gamma   90.00
#
_symmetry.space_group_name_H-M   'P 1'
#
loop_
_entity.id
_entity.type
_entity.pdbx_description
1 polymer ?
#
loop_
_entity_poly.entity_id
_entity_poly.type
_entity_poly.pdbx_seq_one_letter_code
_entity_poly.pdbx_strand_id
1 'polypeptide(L)' 'MVVPPKDIGNIIGKGGSKIRQLQDSSGARIRVLRDEGDGSYNSFYEAKIAFSRPDEARHKAQQLIKELIYPPET' A
#
# COMPACT_ATOMS: atom_id res chain seq x y z
N MET A 1 2.16 -7.54 4.15
CA MET A 1 1.90 -6.50 5.17
C MET A 1 0.43 -6.20 5.09
N VAL A 2 -0.27 -6.23 6.22
CA VAL A 2 -1.69 -5.89 6.26
C VAL A 2 -1.78 -4.40 6.58
N VAL A 3 -2.62 -3.68 5.82
CA VAL A 3 -2.88 -2.27 6.04
C VAL A 3 -4.37 -2.12 6.36
N PRO A 4 -4.73 -1.35 7.40
CA PRO A 4 -6.13 -1.10 7.70
C PRO A 4 -6.84 -0.36 6.54
N PRO A 5 -8.13 -0.67 6.29
CA PRO A 5 -8.88 -0.09 5.18
C PRO A 5 -8.88 1.44 5.12
N LYS A 6 -8.95 2.07 6.29
CA LYS A 6 -8.99 3.53 6.44
C LYS A 6 -7.77 4.22 5.82
N ASP A 7 -6.61 3.55 5.82
CA ASP A 7 -5.35 4.13 5.35
C ASP A 7 -5.06 3.77 3.88
N ILE A 8 -5.83 2.85 3.30
CA ILE A 8 -5.67 2.45 1.90
C ILE A 8 -6.05 3.58 0.95
N GLY A 9 -7.06 4.38 1.30
CA GLY A 9 -7.38 5.59 0.56
C GLY A 9 -6.19 6.55 0.48
N ASN A 10 -5.45 6.69 1.58
CA ASN A 10 -4.24 7.52 1.66
C ASN A 10 -3.10 6.95 0.82
N ILE A 11 -2.94 5.62 0.79
CA ILE A 11 -1.92 4.94 -0.02
C ILE A 11 -2.21 5.03 -1.51
N ILE A 12 -3.47 4.85 -1.93
CA ILE A 12 -3.88 4.96 -3.34
C ILE A 12 -3.77 6.42 -3.79
N GLY A 13 -4.29 7.34 -2.97
CA GLY A 13 -4.41 8.76 -3.30
C GLY A 13 -5.43 9.03 -4.41
N LYS A 14 -5.74 10.30 -4.64
CA LYS A 14 -6.70 10.73 -5.67
C LYS A 14 -6.24 10.24 -7.06
N GLY A 15 -7.08 9.44 -7.73
CA GLY A 15 -6.79 8.87 -9.05
C GLY A 15 -5.64 7.87 -9.10
N GLY A 16 -5.22 7.29 -7.96
CA GLY A 16 -4.09 6.35 -7.92
C GLY A 16 -2.72 7.03 -8.00
N SER A 17 -2.65 8.35 -7.82
CA SER A 17 -1.40 9.12 -7.94
C SER A 17 -0.36 8.72 -6.90
N LYS A 18 -0.80 8.47 -5.65
CA LYS A 18 0.11 8.20 -4.53
C LYS A 18 0.69 6.79 -4.61
N ILE A 19 -0.14 5.79 -4.93
CA ILE A 19 0.36 4.41 -5.13
C ILE A 19 1.30 4.33 -6.32
N ARG A 20 1.10 5.14 -7.37
CA ARG A 20 2.03 5.22 -8.51
C ARG A 20 3.38 5.81 -8.09
N GLN A 21 3.38 6.89 -7.29
CA GLN A 21 4.60 7.44 -6.71
C GLN A 21 5.30 6.45 -5.77
N LEU A 22 4.57 5.73 -4.92
CA LEU A 22 5.14 4.74 -4.02
C LEU A 22 5.81 3.60 -4.80
N GLN A 23 5.20 3.15 -5.90
CA GLN A 23 5.78 2.14 -6.79
C GLN A 23 7.02 2.66 -7.51
N ASP A 24 7.00 3.91 -7.98
CA ASP A 24 8.14 4.55 -8.65
C ASP A 24 9.32 4.75 -7.70
N SER A 25 9.08 5.35 -6.54
CA SER A 25 10.10 5.62 -5.51
C SER A 25 10.71 4.36 -4.91
N SER A 26 9.91 3.29 -4.75
CA SER A 26 10.39 2.02 -4.22
C SER A 26 10.93 1.07 -5.28
N GLY A 27 10.57 1.24 -6.55
CA GLY A 27 10.81 0.24 -7.59
C GLY A 27 10.05 -1.08 -7.38
N ALA A 28 9.13 -1.14 -6.41
CA ALA A 28 8.30 -2.30 -6.13
C ALA A 28 6.91 -2.15 -6.78
N ARG A 29 6.30 -3.27 -7.16
CA ARG A 29 4.93 -3.26 -7.66
C ARG A 29 3.94 -3.49 -6.51
N ILE A 30 3.15 -2.47 -6.23
CA ILE A 30 2.18 -2.45 -5.14
C ILE A 30 0.81 -2.76 -5.75
N ARG A 31 0.20 -3.88 -5.37
CA ARG A 31 -1.19 -4.17 -5.71
C ARG A 31 -2.03 -4.12 -4.45
N VAL A 32 -3.19 -3.49 -4.58
CA VAL A 32 -4.22 -3.51 -3.54
C VAL A 32 -5.24 -4.55 -3.98
N LEU A 33 -5.35 -5.65 -3.24
CA LEU A 33 -6.39 -6.63 -3.48
C LEU A 33 -7.57 -6.29 -2.59
N ARG A 34 -8.74 -6.17 -3.20
CA ARG A 34 -10.01 -6.17 -2.50
C ARG A 34 -10.41 -7.64 -2.38
N ASP A 35 -10.65 -8.12 -1.18
CA ASP A 35 -11.29 -9.42 -1.01
C ASP A 35 -12.74 -9.27 -1.50
N GLU A 36 -13.06 -9.83 -2.67
CA GLU A 36 -14.40 -9.75 -3.30
C GLU A 36 -15.44 -10.68 -2.63
N GLY A 37 -15.21 -11.08 -1.37
CA GLY A 37 -15.97 -12.13 -0.71
C GLY A 37 -17.30 -11.74 -0.07
N ASP A 38 -17.59 -10.47 0.23
CA ASP A 38 -18.85 -10.10 0.88
C ASP A 38 -19.17 -8.63 0.63
N GLY A 39 -20.40 -8.32 0.20
CA GLY A 39 -20.90 -6.98 -0.13
C GLY A 39 -21.00 -6.00 1.05
N SER A 40 -20.18 -6.20 2.09
CA SER A 40 -20.10 -5.38 3.28
C SER A 40 -19.04 -4.30 3.11
N TYR A 41 -19.40 -3.05 3.44
CA TYR A 41 -18.57 -1.84 3.40
C TYR A 41 -17.35 -1.87 4.35
N ASN A 42 -16.97 -3.04 4.87
CA ASN A 42 -15.75 -3.30 5.64
C ASN A 42 -14.71 -4.06 4.80
N SER A 43 -14.40 -3.54 3.61
CA SER A 43 -13.38 -4.10 2.74
C SER A 43 -12.02 -4.04 3.42
N PHE A 44 -11.53 -5.15 4.00
CA PHE A 44 -10.11 -5.28 4.30
C PHE A 44 -9.38 -5.23 2.96
N TYR A 45 -8.60 -4.17 2.75
CA TYR A 45 -7.77 -4.07 1.56
C TYR A 45 -6.42 -4.67 1.92
N GLU A 46 -6.14 -5.86 1.40
CA GLU A 46 -4.84 -6.46 1.55
C GLU A 46 -3.94 -5.94 0.43
N ALA A 47 -3.03 -5.03 0.76
CA ALA A 47 -2.00 -4.61 -0.18
C ALA A 47 -1.01 -5.76 -0.40
N LYS A 48 -1.34 -6.71 -1.29
CA LYS A 48 -0.39 -7.74 -1.76
C LYS A 48 0.59 -7.10 -2.72
N ILE A 49 1.70 -6.61 -2.17
CA ILE A 49 2.84 -6.12 -2.94
C ILE A 49 3.46 -7.32 -3.65
N ALA A 50 3.39 -7.35 -4.98
CA ALA A 50 3.96 -8.41 -5.80
C ALA A 50 5.37 -7.98 -6.22
N PHE A 51 6.40 -8.61 -5.65
CA PHE A 51 7.78 -8.16 -5.82
C PHE A 51 8.37 -8.78 -7.09
N SER A 52 8.72 -7.92 -8.07
CA SER A 52 9.42 -8.33 -9.30
C SER A 52 10.92 -7.94 -9.26
N ARG A 53 11.42 -7.40 -8.15
CA ARG A 53 12.78 -6.83 -7.98
C ARG A 53 13.36 -7.19 -6.59
N PRO A 54 14.71 -7.17 -6.39
CA PRO A 54 15.39 -7.63 -5.17
C PRO A 54 14.93 -6.91 -3.89
N ASP A 55 15.18 -7.54 -2.74
CA ASP A 55 14.67 -7.21 -1.40
C ASP A 55 14.71 -5.72 -0.97
N GLU A 56 15.62 -4.91 -1.51
CA GLU A 56 15.67 -3.46 -1.28
C GLU A 56 14.37 -2.76 -1.67
N ALA A 57 13.80 -3.10 -2.82
CA ALA A 57 12.57 -2.47 -3.31
C ALA A 57 11.39 -2.77 -2.37
N ARG A 58 11.34 -4.01 -1.86
CA ARG A 58 10.37 -4.44 -0.86
C ARG A 58 10.52 -3.63 0.42
N HIS A 59 11.74 -3.53 0.94
CA HIS A 59 12.01 -2.84 2.20
C HIS A 59 11.62 -1.36 2.09
N LYS A 60 12.02 -0.71 1.00
CA LYS A 60 11.73 0.71 0.72
C LYS A 60 10.23 0.96 0.58
N ALA A 61 9.51 0.11 -0.16
CA ALA A 61 8.05 0.21 -0.27
C ALA A 61 7.36 0.07 1.08
N GLN A 62 7.81 -0.88 1.91
CA GLN A 62 7.24 -1.09 3.24
C GLN A 62 7.49 0.09 4.17
N GLN A 63 8.68 0.70 4.15
CA GLN A 63 8.97 1.89 4.95
C GLN A 63 8.12 3.08 4.52
N LEU A 64 8.08 3.40 3.23
CA LEU A 64 7.30 4.53 2.71
C LEU A 64 5.81 4.41 3.06
N ILE A 65 5.25 3.20 2.99
CA ILE A 65 3.86 2.95 3.37
C ILE A 65 3.70 3.04 4.90
N LYS A 66 4.65 2.51 5.68
CA LYS A 66 4.62 2.61 7.15
C LYS A 66 4.67 4.05 7.62
N GLU A 67 5.55 4.88 7.08
CA GLU A 67 5.61 6.31 7.42
C GLU A 67 4.33 7.05 7.04
N LEU A 68 3.66 6.62 5.98
CA LEU A 68 2.40 7.23 5.55
C LEU A 68 1.22 6.88 6.50
N ILE A 69 1.20 5.65 7.02
CA ILE A 69 0.14 5.17 7.93
C ILE A 69 0.44 5.55 9.39
N TYR A 70 1.71 5.45 9.75
CA TYR A 70 2.25 5.66 11.09
C TYR A 70 3.36 6.72 10.99
N PRO A 71 3.00 8.00 10.80
CA PRO A 71 3.99 9.06 10.91
C PRO A 71 4.61 8.98 12.32
N PRO A 72 5.94 9.20 12.46
CA PRO A 72 6.54 9.29 13.79
C PRO A 72 5.83 10.41 14.56
N GLU A 73 5.23 10.08 15.71
CA GLU A 73 4.79 11.07 16.68
C GLU A 73 5.99 11.96 17.00
N THR A 74 5.89 13.24 16.62
CA THR A 74 6.88 14.27 16.96
C THR A 74 6.77 14.61 18.45
#